data_AF-A0AAX2HC50-F1
#
_entry.id   AF-A0AAX2HC50-F1
#
_cell.length_a   1.000
_cell.length_b   1.000
_cell.length_c   1.000
_cell.angle_alpha   90.00
_cell.angle_beta   90.00
_cell.angle_gamma   90.00
#
_symmetry.space_group_name_H-M   'P 1'
#
loop_
_entity.id
_entity.type
_entity.pdbx_description
1 polymer ?
#
loop_
_entity_poly.entity_id
_entity_poly.type
_entity_poly.pdbx_seq_one_letter_code
_entity_poly.pdbx_strand_id
1 'polypeptide(L)'
;MSYFRWDGDDLILDCHLQPKASSDEFAGLHGDRLKIRLTAPPVEGKANAHLMAFLAKAFGIAKSQVSLISGELNRQKRVRLHSPKKLPVLPGLSRPDL
;
A
#
# COMPACT_ATOMS: atom_id res chain seq x y z
N MET A 1 3.66 -16.61 2.44
CA MET A 1 3.03 -15.71 3.43
C MET A 1 2.13 -14.72 2.70
N SER A 2 1.16 -14.08 3.37
CA SER A 2 0.28 -13.09 2.73
C SER A 2 0.88 -11.68 2.88
N TYR A 3 0.87 -10.90 1.81
CA TYR A 3 1.28 -9.47 1.84
C TYR A 3 0.25 -8.56 2.51
N PHE A 4 -0.87 -9.12 2.95
CA PHE A 4 -1.93 -8.39 3.64
C PHE A 4 -2.44 -9.20 4.83
N ARG A 5 -3.00 -8.48 5.79
CA ARG A 5 -3.79 -9.07 6.89
C ARG A 5 -4.87 -8.08 7.32
N TRP A 6 -5.99 -8.62 7.76
CA TRP A 6 -7.04 -7.83 8.40
C TRP A 6 -6.81 -7.78 9.91
N ASP A 7 -7.16 -6.65 10.51
CA ASP A 7 -7.04 -6.37 11.93
C ASP A 7 -8.31 -5.62 12.36
N GLY A 8 -9.36 -6.40 12.67
CA GLY A 8 -10.73 -5.87 12.69
C GLY A 8 -11.13 -5.33 11.32
N ASP A 9 -11.61 -4.08 11.29
CA ASP A 9 -11.97 -3.38 10.05
C ASP A 9 -10.77 -2.79 9.29
N ASP A 10 -9.57 -2.84 9.88
CA ASP A 10 -8.38 -2.25 9.28
C ASP A 10 -7.64 -3.26 8.42
N LEU A 11 -7.13 -2.81 7.27
CA LEU A 11 -6.30 -3.61 6.38
C LEU A 11 -4.84 -3.20 6.51
N ILE A 12 -3.98 -4.15 6.88
CA ILE A 12 -2.53 -3.95 6.94
C ILE A 12 -1.92 -4.55 5.68
N LEU A 13 -1.13 -3.75 4.96
CA LEU A 13 -0.43 -4.12 3.73
C LEU A 13 1.08 -4.06 3.92
N ASP A 14 1.76 -5.12 3.50
CA ASP A 14 3.21 -5.18 3.32
C ASP A 14 3.54 -4.93 1.85
N CYS A 15 4.13 -3.76 1.58
CA CYS A 15 4.41 -3.26 0.24
C CYS A 15 5.92 -3.24 -0.05
N HIS A 16 6.26 -3.40 -1.32
CA HIS A 16 7.59 -3.16 -1.86
C HIS A 16 7.52 -2.03 -2.88
N LEU A 17 8.12 -0.88 -2.56
CA LEU A 17 8.14 0.29 -3.43
C LEU A 17 9.23 0.20 -4.48
N GLN A 18 8.85 0.38 -5.74
CA GLN A 18 9.74 0.66 -6.84
C GLN A 18 9.58 2.14 -7.24
N PRO A 19 10.49 3.02 -6.80
CA PRO A 19 10.47 4.44 -7.17
C PRO A 19 10.92 4.64 -8.62
N LYS A 20 10.78 5.87 -9.15
CA LYS A 20 11.16 6.27 -10.53
C LYS A 20 10.46 5.42 -11.61
N ALA A 21 9.20 5.06 -11.38
CA ALA A 21 8.39 4.42 -12.40
C ALA A 21 7.84 5.44 -13.41
N SER A 22 7.41 4.95 -14.57
CA SER A 22 6.70 5.75 -15.59
C SER A 22 5.27 6.09 -15.20
N SER A 23 4.68 5.32 -14.29
CA SER A 23 3.29 5.42 -13.83
C SER A 23 3.15 4.91 -12.39
N ASP A 24 2.11 5.37 -11.69
CA ASP A 24 1.74 4.86 -10.37
C ASP A 24 0.82 3.66 -10.53
N GLU A 25 1.27 2.46 -10.12
CA GLU A 25 0.51 1.23 -10.35
C GLU A 25 0.87 0.11 -9.36
N PHE A 26 -0.09 -0.81 -9.17
CA PHE A 26 0.17 -2.09 -8.55
C PHE A 26 0.84 -3.01 -9.57
N ALA A 27 2.07 -3.43 -9.29
CA ALA A 27 2.90 -4.22 -10.19
C ALA A 27 2.95 -5.71 -9.80
N GLY A 28 1.88 -6.21 -9.17
CA GLY A 28 1.79 -7.59 -8.71
C GLY A 28 2.57 -7.84 -7.41
N LEU A 29 3.08 -9.06 -7.25
CA LEU A 29 3.81 -9.47 -6.06
C LEU A 29 5.32 -9.45 -6.27
N HIS A 30 6.06 -9.10 -5.22
CA HIS A 30 7.50 -9.24 -5.13
C HIS A 30 7.84 -10.06 -3.89
N GLY A 31 8.01 -11.37 -4.08
CA GLY A 31 8.03 -12.33 -2.97
C GLY A 31 6.69 -12.29 -2.22
N ASP A 32 6.74 -12.19 -0.89
CA ASP A 32 5.55 -12.07 -0.04
C ASP A 32 5.03 -10.64 0.15
N ARG A 33 5.38 -9.69 -0.74
CA ARG A 33 4.98 -8.28 -0.62
C ARG A 33 4.27 -7.76 -1.87
N LEU A 34 3.35 -6.82 -1.70
CA LEU A 34 2.69 -6.13 -2.80
C LEU A 34 3.64 -5.13 -3.45
N LYS A 35 4.01 -5.36 -4.70
CA LYS A 35 4.87 -4.46 -5.45
C LYS A 35 4.07 -3.24 -5.91
N ILE A 36 4.54 -2.05 -5.53
CA ILE A 36 3.92 -0.78 -5.94
C ILE A 36 4.98 0.05 -6.65
N ARG A 37 4.68 0.44 -7.88
CA ARG A 37 5.50 1.35 -8.68
C ARG A 37 4.99 2.76 -8.46
N LEU A 38 5.90 3.68 -8.13
CA LEU A 38 5.58 5.09 -7.95
C LEU A 38 6.51 5.95 -8.80
N THR A 39 5.95 6.99 -9.39
CA THR A 39 6.68 8.03 -10.11
C THR A 39 7.53 8.88 -9.17
N ALA A 40 7.16 8.97 -7.89
CA ALA A 40 7.92 9.69 -6.88
C ALA A 40 9.40 9.28 -6.84
N PRO A 41 10.32 10.26 -6.72
CA PRO A 41 11.72 9.96 -6.47
C PRO A 41 11.89 9.32 -5.08
N PRO A 42 12.96 8.52 -4.86
CA PRO A 42 13.26 7.90 -3.57
C PRO A 42 13.84 8.92 -2.57
N VAL A 43 13.31 10.14 -2.57
CA VAL A 43 13.65 11.15 -1.57
C VAL A 43 12.74 10.93 -0.38
N GLU A 44 13.34 10.93 0.80
CA GLU A 44 12.69 10.73 2.08
C GLU A 44 11.47 11.66 2.23
N GLY A 45 10.37 11.14 2.78
CA GLY A 45 9.09 11.86 2.92
C GLY A 45 8.24 11.96 1.64
N LYS A 46 8.83 12.25 0.47
CA LYS A 46 8.07 12.36 -0.80
C LYS A 46 7.49 11.01 -1.24
N ALA A 47 8.28 9.95 -1.16
CA ALA A 47 7.82 8.59 -1.48
C ALA A 47 6.70 8.12 -0.54
N ASN A 48 6.80 8.44 0.76
CA ASN A 48 5.78 8.06 1.75
C ASN A 48 4.48 8.82 1.50
N ALA A 49 4.54 10.14 1.28
CA ALA A 49 3.37 10.96 0.98
C ALA A 49 2.65 10.50 -0.29
N HIS A 50 3.42 10.16 -1.33
CA HIS A 50 2.89 9.64 -2.59
C HIS A 50 2.24 8.27 -2.41
N LEU A 51 2.90 7.36 -1.70
CA LEU A 51 2.33 6.05 -1.37
C LEU A 51 1.00 6.19 -0.63
N MET A 52 0.95 7.03 0.39
CA MET A 52 -0.28 7.25 1.17
C MET A 52 -1.41 7.77 0.30
N ALA A 53 -1.13 8.73 -0.60
CA ALA A 53 -2.11 9.26 -1.53
C ALA A 53 -2.59 8.20 -2.55
N PHE A 54 -1.67 7.40 -3.07
CA PHE A 54 -1.96 6.32 -4.01
C PHE A 54 -2.87 5.25 -3.38
N LEU A 55 -2.52 4.78 -2.18
CA LEU A 55 -3.33 3.80 -1.44
C LEU A 55 -4.69 4.37 -1.04
N ALA A 56 -4.75 5.61 -0.54
CA ALA A 56 -6.01 6.27 -0.20
C ALA A 56 -6.99 6.27 -1.38
N LYS A 57 -6.50 6.64 -2.58
CA LYS A 57 -7.29 6.63 -3.81
C LYS A 57 -7.72 5.22 -4.21
N ALA A 58 -6.81 4.25 -4.19
CA ALA A 58 -7.09 2.87 -4.59
C ALA A 58 -8.13 2.19 -3.71
N PHE A 59 -8.11 2.47 -2.40
CA PHE A 59 -9.01 1.88 -1.41
C PHE A 59 -10.23 2.75 -1.06
N GLY A 60 -10.37 3.91 -1.72
CA GLY A 60 -11.52 4.81 -1.55
C GLY A 60 -11.63 5.46 -0.18
N ILE A 61 -10.50 5.73 0.49
CA ILE A 61 -10.44 6.32 1.83
C ILE A 61 -9.68 7.65 1.81
N ALA A 62 -9.80 8.43 2.90
CA ALA A 62 -9.04 9.66 3.04
C ALA A 62 -7.55 9.38 3.31
N LYS A 63 -6.65 10.30 2.95
CA LYS A 63 -5.21 10.16 3.25
C LYS A 63 -4.94 10.05 4.75
N SER A 64 -5.74 10.71 5.60
CA SER A 64 -5.67 10.60 7.06
C SER A 64 -6.02 9.21 7.59
N GLN A 65 -6.69 8.38 6.79
CA GLN A 65 -6.99 6.98 7.10
C GLN A 65 -5.89 6.02 6.62
N VAL A 66 -4.78 6.55 6.11
CA VAL A 66 -3.62 5.76 5.68
C VAL A 66 -2.44 6.09 6.59
N SER A 67 -1.99 5.09 7.33
CA SER A 67 -0.94 5.24 8.34
C SER A 67 0.25 4.34 8.01
N LEU A 68 1.45 4.89 7.97
CA LEU A 68 2.67 4.11 7.83
C LEU A 68 3.02 3.49 9.18
N ILE A 69 3.03 2.16 9.26
CA ILE A 69 3.43 1.41 10.48
C ILE A 69 4.96 1.30 10.54
N SER A 70 5.60 0.98 9.42
CA SER A 70 7.06 0.82 9.38
C SER A 70 7.63 0.94 7.97
N GLY A 71 8.96 1.07 7.91
CA GLY A 71 9.72 1.12 6.67
C GLY A 71 10.00 2.53 6.16
N GLU A 72 9.88 3.56 6.99
CA GLU A 72 10.08 4.98 6.60
C GLU A 72 11.31 5.22 5.72
N LEU A 73 12.44 4.58 6.06
CA LEU A 73 13.74 4.78 5.41
C LEU A 73 14.05 3.81 4.27
N ASN A 74 13.22 2.77 4.03
CA ASN A 74 13.53 1.73 3.05
C ASN A 74 12.38 1.54 2.04
N ARG A 75 12.55 0.62 1.08
CA ARG A 75 11.52 0.32 0.07
C ARG A 75 10.42 -0.61 0.58
N GLN A 76 10.61 -1.23 1.74
CA GLN A 76 9.70 -2.21 2.31
C GLN A 76 8.79 -1.52 3.32
N LYS A 77 7.59 -1.15 2.88
CA LYS A 77 6.66 -0.40 3.71
C LYS A 77 5.64 -1.33 4.33
N ARG A 78 5.24 -1.05 5.56
CA ARG A 78 4.03 -1.61 6.16
C ARG A 78 3.04 -0.48 6.39
N VAL A 79 1.86 -0.58 5.81
CA VAL A 79 0.85 0.49 5.84
C VAL A 79 -0.44 -0.07 6.40
N ARG A 80 -1.09 0.67 7.30
CA ARG A 80 -2.45 0.41 7.77
C ARG A 80 -3.43 1.31 7.03
N LEU A 81 -4.52 0.71 6.57
CA LEU A 81 -5.65 1.37 5.93
C LEU A 81 -6.83 1.23 6.88
N HIS A 82 -7.35 2.35 7.37
CA HIS A 82 -8.49 2.35 8.29
C HIS A 82 -9.80 2.19 7.53
N SER A 83 -10.52 1.10 7.77
CA SER A 83 -11.82 0.77 7.16
C SER A 83 -11.87 1.06 5.64
N PRO A 84 -11.10 0.33 4.80
CA PRO A 84 -11.09 0.55 3.35
C PRO A 84 -12.49 0.39 2.76
N LYS A 85 -12.95 1.39 1.99
CA LYS A 85 -14.28 1.41 1.38
C LYS A 85 -14.35 0.64 0.06
N LYS A 86 -13.21 0.49 -0.60
CA LYS A 86 -13.06 -0.22 -1.87
C LYS A 86 -11.90 -1.19 -1.75
N LEU A 87 -12.02 -2.33 -2.40
CA LEU A 87 -10.94 -3.29 -2.54
C LEU A 87 -10.59 -3.37 -4.03
N PRO A 88 -9.43 -2.87 -4.46
CA PRO A 88 -8.97 -3.07 -5.83
C PRO A 88 -8.73 -4.57 -6.07
N VAL A 89 -8.88 -4.99 -7.32
CA VAL A 89 -8.59 -6.38 -7.72
C VAL A 89 -7.08 -6.59 -7.64
N LEU A 90 -6.62 -7.19 -6.54
CA LEU A 90 -5.22 -7.51 -6.27
C LEU A 90 -5.06 -9.01 -6.02
N PRO A 91 -3.91 -9.61 -6.36
CA PRO A 91 -3.71 -11.05 -6.27
C PRO A 91 -3.98 -11.58 -4.86
N GLY A 92 -5.02 -12.38 -4.65
CA GLY A 92 -5.35 -12.97 -3.35
C GLY A 92 -5.91 -12.00 -2.30
N LEU A 93 -6.02 -10.69 -2.58
CA LEU A 93 -6.64 -9.75 -1.65
C LEU A 93 -8.14 -10.04 -1.60
N SER A 94 -8.62 -10.41 -0.43
CA SER A 94 -10.03 -10.63 -0.14
C SER A 94 -10.33 -10.12 1.27
N ARG A 95 -11.57 -9.69 1.51
CA ARG A 95 -12.06 -9.46 2.87
C ARG A 95 -12.58 -10.80 3.40
N PRO A 96 -12.16 -11.24 4.60
CA PRO A 96 -12.59 -12.53 5.16
C PRO A 96 -14.10 -12.59 5.45
N ASP A 97 -14.78 -11.44 5.53
CA ASP A 97 -16.17 -11.33 5.97
C ASP A 97 -17.19 -11.12 4.82
N LEU A 98 -16.85 -11.51 3.58
CA LEU A 98 -17.74 -11.43 2.41
C LEU A 98 -18.09 -12.80 1.85
#